data_AF-A0A7K2MYA8-F1
#
_entry.id   AF-A0A7K2MYA8-F1
#
_cell.length_a   1.000
_cell.length_b   1.000
_cell.length_c   1.000
_cell.angle_alpha   90.00
_cell.angle_beta   90.00
_cell.angle_gamma   90.00
#
_symmetry.space_group_name_H-M   'P 1'
#
loop_
_entity.id
_entity.type
_entity.pdbx_description
1 polymer ?
#
loop_
_entity_poly.entity_id
_entity_poly.type
_entity_poly.pdbx_seq_one_letter_code
_entity_poly.pdbx_strand_id
1 'polypeptide(L)' 'MKLHAQALLFDNDGTLVSTLDSVRRCWTRWAVEYGITAERFGQVELHGRPAAEIAADLLPTARV' A
#
# COMPACT_ATOMS: atom_id res chain seq x y z
N MET A 1 5.01 -24.54 -20.24
CA MET A 1 3.86 -23.70 -20.66
C MET A 1 4.41 -22.55 -21.49
N LYS A 2 3.84 -22.24 -22.67
CA LYS A 2 4.23 -21.08 -23.49
C LYS A 2 3.06 -20.11 -23.57
N LEU A 3 3.32 -18.84 -23.30
CA LEU A 3 2.35 -17.75 -23.44
C LEU A 3 2.64 -16.98 -24.73
N HIS A 4 1.60 -16.75 -25.53
CA HIS A 4 1.66 -15.90 -26.72
C HIS A 4 0.81 -14.65 -26.46
N ALA A 5 1.45 -13.47 -26.44
CA ALA A 5 0.78 -12.19 -26.20
C ALA A 5 1.50 -11.08 -26.98
N GLN A 6 0.75 -10.03 -27.35
CA GLN A 6 1.31 -8.84 -28.02
C GLN A 6 2.05 -7.92 -27.03
N ALA A 7 1.62 -7.90 -25.77
CA ALA A 7 2.27 -7.18 -24.68
C ALA A 7 1.97 -7.87 -23.34
N LEU A 8 2.79 -7.60 -22.35
CA LEU A 8 2.60 -8.02 -20.96
C LEU A 8 2.79 -6.79 -20.08
N LEU A 9 1.84 -6.58 -19.16
CA LEU A 9 1.95 -5.56 -18.12
C LEU A 9 2.18 -6.25 -16.78
N PHE A 10 3.23 -5.84 -16.10
CA PHE A 10 3.56 -6.33 -14.77
C PHE A 10 3.36 -5.19 -13.78
N ASP A 11 2.78 -5.53 -12.63
CA ASP A 11 2.84 -4.66 -11.47
C ASP A 11 4.31 -4.54 -10.99
N ASN A 12 4.60 -3.55 -10.15
CA ASN A 12 5.94 -3.32 -9.63
C ASN A 12 6.19 -4.05 -8.30
N ASP A 13 5.44 -3.68 -7.27
CA ASP A 13 5.70 -4.05 -5.88
C ASP A 13 5.25 -5.48 -5.56
N GLY A 14 6.19 -6.34 -5.21
CA GLY A 14 5.93 -7.77 -5.01
C GLY A 14 5.81 -8.56 -6.32
N THR A 15 5.94 -7.92 -7.47
CA THR A 15 5.98 -8.56 -8.80
C THR A 15 7.37 -8.45 -9.44
N LEU A 16 7.84 -7.23 -9.71
CA LEU A 16 9.19 -6.99 -10.27
C LEU A 16 10.24 -6.80 -9.18
N VAL A 17 9.85 -6.23 -8.03
CA VAL A 17 10.75 -5.94 -6.92
C VAL A 17 10.16 -6.45 -5.61
N SER A 18 10.97 -7.16 -4.82
CA SER A 18 10.54 -7.60 -3.48
C SER A 18 10.56 -6.42 -2.50
N THR A 19 9.41 -5.76 -2.35
CA THR A 19 9.28 -4.52 -1.56
C THR A 19 8.30 -4.60 -0.39
N LEU A 20 7.57 -5.71 -0.24
CA LEU A 20 6.46 -5.83 0.72
C LEU A 20 6.86 -5.49 2.17
N ASP A 21 8.02 -5.95 2.62
CA ASP A 21 8.50 -5.65 3.97
C ASP A 21 8.91 -4.18 4.15
N SER A 22 9.42 -3.56 3.09
CA SER A 22 9.74 -2.13 3.09
C SER A 22 8.46 -1.29 3.16
N VAL A 23 7.47 -1.64 2.35
CA VAL A 23 6.15 -0.99 2.33
C VAL A 23 5.48 -1.09 3.71
N ARG A 24 5.46 -2.29 4.30
CA ARG A 24 4.95 -2.51 5.66
C ARG A 24 5.65 -1.63 6.69
N ARG A 25 6.99 -1.62 6.71
CA ARG A 25 7.77 -0.77 7.62
C ARG A 25 7.45 0.72 7.46
N CYS A 26 7.34 1.21 6.23
CA CYS A 26 7.04 2.61 5.97
C CYS A 26 5.65 2.99 6.48
N TRP A 27 4.64 2.18 6.17
CA TRP A 27 3.28 2.43 6.64
C TRP A 27 3.13 2.29 8.15
N THR A 28 3.78 1.32 8.80
CA THR A 28 3.76 1.21 10.26
C THR A 28 4.36 2.45 10.92
N ARG A 29 5.48 2.97 10.41
CA ARG A 29 6.08 4.22 10.92
C ARG A 29 5.15 5.41 10.73
N TRP A 30 4.55 5.54 9.54
CA TRP A 30 3.61 6.60 9.24
C TRP A 30 2.36 6.54 10.13
N ALA A 31 1.80 5.35 10.37
CA ALA A 31 0.66 5.19 11.27
C ALA A 31 0.98 5.68 12.70
N VAL A 32 2.17 5.36 13.21
CA VAL A 32 2.65 5.85 14.51
C VAL A 32 2.78 7.37 14.53
N GLU A 33 3.33 7.99 13.48
CA GLU A 33 3.46 9.45 13.36
C GLU A 33 2.12 10.18 13.46
N TYR A 34 1.06 9.59 12.88
CA TYR A 34 -0.28 10.16 12.87
C TYR A 34 -1.17 9.66 14.01
N GLY A 35 -0.63 8.89 14.96
CA GLY A 35 -1.38 8.37 16.11
C GLY A 35 -2.46 7.34 15.74
N ILE A 36 -2.32 6.67 14.59
CA ILE A 36 -3.23 5.62 14.13
C ILE A 36 -2.85 4.32 14.82
N THR A 37 -3.81 3.66 15.48
CA THR A 37 -3.54 2.40 16.18
C THR A 37 -3.30 1.25 15.19
N ALA A 38 -2.58 0.22 15.63
CA ALA A 38 -2.32 -0.96 14.80
C ALA A 38 -3.62 -1.68 14.41
N GLU A 39 -4.61 -1.70 15.30
CA GLU A 39 -5.93 -2.28 15.02
C GLU A 39 -6.65 -1.50 13.92
N ARG A 40 -6.64 -0.16 14.00
CA ARG A 40 -7.28 0.69 12.99
C ARG A 40 -6.57 0.59 11.65
N PHE A 41 -5.23 0.59 11.67
CA PHE A 41 -4.43 0.46 10.46
C PHE A 41 -4.62 -0.91 9.80
N GLY A 42 -4.69 -1.99 10.58
CA GLY A 42 -4.90 -3.35 10.08
C GLY A 42 -6.26 -3.61 9.42
N GLN A 43 -7.22 -2.68 9.54
CA GLN A 43 -8.52 -2.75 8.86
C GLN A 43 -8.49 -2.19 7.43
N VAL A 44 -7.39 -1.56 7.02
CA VAL A 44 -7.28 -0.91 5.70
C VAL A 44 -6.55 -1.80 4.72
N GLU A 45 -7.16 -2.00 3.55
CA GLU A 45 -6.51 -2.69 2.44
C GLU A 45 -5.45 -1.79 1.81
N LEU A 46 -4.21 -2.27 1.73
CA LEU A 46 -3.06 -1.49 1.24
C LEU A 46 -2.61 -1.86 -0.18
N HIS A 47 -2.89 -3.08 -0.62
CA HIS A 47 -2.31 -3.62 -1.85
C HIS A 47 -3.03 -3.06 -3.09
N GLY A 48 -2.26 -2.64 -4.10
CA GLY A 48 -2.81 -2.14 -5.37
C GLY A 48 -3.56 -0.80 -5.29
N ARG A 49 -3.55 -0.13 -4.13
CA ARG A 49 -4.25 1.15 -3.92
C ARG A 49 -3.27 2.33 -3.92
N PRO A 50 -3.67 3.49 -4.50
CA PRO A 50 -2.90 4.71 -4.35
C PRO A 50 -2.75 5.10 -2.87
N ALA A 51 -1.54 5.51 -2.48
CA ALA A 51 -1.25 5.90 -1.09
C ALA A 51 -2.15 7.04 -0.57
N ALA A 52 -2.56 7.95 -1.45
CA ALA A 52 -3.46 9.05 -1.11
C ALA A 52 -4.85 8.56 -0.68
N GLU A 53 -5.39 7.52 -1.32
CA GLU A 53 -6.68 6.94 -0.94
C GLU A 53 -6.60 6.23 0.42
N ILE A 54 -5.51 5.51 0.66
CA ILE A 54 -5.24 4.85 1.96
C ILE A 54 -5.16 5.90 3.07
N ALA A 55 -4.45 7.01 2.83
CA ALA A 55 -4.35 8.11 3.79
C ALA A 55 -5.71 8.76 4.05
N ALA A 56 -6.54 8.92 3.00
CA ALA A 56 -7.88 9.49 3.11
C ALA A 56 -8.83 8.66 4.00
N ASP A 57 -8.70 7.33 3.99
CA ASP A 57 -9.50 6.42 4.84
C ASP A 57 -9.12 6.50 6.34
N LEU A 58 -7.92 6.99 6.62
CA LEU A 58 -7.29 6.94 7.94
C LEU A 58 -7.21 8.30 8.63
N LEU A 59 -7.18 9.40 7.87
CA LEU A 59 -7.06 10.75 8.39
C LEU A 59 -8.40 11.51 8.34
N PRO A 60 -8.62 12.49 9.23
CA PRO A 60 -9.72 13.42 9.09
C PRO A 60 -9.61 14.19 7.76
N THR A 61 -10.74 14.48 7.11
CA THR A 61 -10.79 15.17 5.80
C THR A 61 -10.02 16.49 5.77
N ALA A 62 -9.88 17.18 6.91
CA ALA A 62 -9.10 18.42 7.02
C ALA A 62 -7.56 18.22 6.95
N ARG A 63 -7.08 16.98 6.88
CA ARG A 63 -5.65 16.61 6.88
C ARG A 63 -5.24 15.74 5.68
N VAL A 64 -6.11 15.63 4.68
CA VAL A 64 -5.91 14.86 3.44
C VAL A 64 -5.72 15.83 2.28
#